data_AF-Q4TFA3-F1
#
_entry.id   AF-Q4TFA3-F1
#
_cell.length_a   1.000
_cell.length_b   1.000
_cell.length_c   1.000
_cell.angle_alpha   90.00
_cell.angle_beta   90.00
_cell.angle_gamma   90.00
#
_symmetry.space_group_name_H-M   'P 1'
#
loop_
_entity.id
_entity.type
_entity.pdbx_description
1 polymer ?
#
loop_
_entity_poly.entity_id
_entity_poly.type
_entity_poly.pdbx_seq_one_letter_code
_entity_poly.pdbx_strand_id
1 'polypeptide(L)'
;SAQTGTTGTLGLSTAKVTATPPPPRPPTLSCTFTAWVLLLGSDVNECETIPDACKGEMKCFNHYGGYLCLPRSASVIPAAEPPITPTATNPCAPGYEPQGDRDSCVDVDECERDEHDCQPSQECINTLGAFTCQCPDGYRKVGTECIG
;
A
#
# COMPACT_ATOMS: atom_id res chain seq x y z
N SER A 1 -46.71 3.83 -40.83
CA SER A 1 -46.57 4.72 -39.66
C SER A 1 -46.11 3.88 -38.47
N ALA A 2 -44.81 3.90 -38.16
CA ALA A 2 -44.18 4.59 -37.00
C ALA A 2 -44.30 3.76 -35.70
N GLN A 3 -43.22 3.05 -35.29
CA GLN A 3 -42.33 3.31 -34.12
C GLN A 3 -43.06 3.21 -32.75
N THR A 4 -42.62 2.53 -31.70
CA THR A 4 -41.25 2.34 -31.15
C THR A 4 -41.30 1.32 -30.00
N GLY A 5 -40.22 0.58 -29.76
CA GLY A 5 -40.06 -0.27 -28.57
C GLY A 5 -39.62 0.51 -27.32
N THR A 6 -39.80 -0.11 -26.15
CA THR A 6 -39.16 0.31 -24.90
C THR A 6 -38.63 -0.92 -24.16
N THR A 7 -37.35 -1.19 -24.40
CA THR A 7 -36.46 -1.96 -23.52
C THR A 7 -36.32 -1.24 -22.18
N GLY A 8 -36.58 -1.95 -21.08
CA GLY A 8 -36.27 -1.46 -19.73
C GLY A 8 -34.76 -1.42 -19.51
N THR A 9 -34.16 -0.25 -19.61
CA THR A 9 -32.77 0.02 -19.21
C THR A 9 -32.68 0.18 -17.68
N LEU A 10 -31.99 -0.76 -17.03
CA LEU A 10 -31.44 -0.54 -15.68
C LEU A 10 -30.39 0.57 -15.79
N GLY A 11 -30.75 1.78 -15.35
CA GLY A 11 -29.84 2.90 -15.26
C GLY A 11 -28.82 2.68 -14.15
N LEU A 12 -27.60 2.28 -14.52
CA LEU A 12 -26.44 2.33 -13.64
C LEU A 12 -26.08 3.81 -13.43
N SER A 13 -26.52 4.41 -12.33
CA SER A 13 -26.07 5.75 -11.95
C SER A 13 -24.60 5.67 -11.55
N THR A 14 -23.72 6.11 -12.45
CA THR A 14 -22.32 6.33 -12.12
C THR A 14 -22.23 7.58 -11.24
N ALA A 15 -22.08 7.37 -9.93
CA ALA A 15 -21.71 8.44 -9.02
C ALA A 15 -20.32 8.95 -9.41
N LYS A 16 -20.26 10.16 -9.96
CA LYS A 16 -19.02 10.86 -10.29
C LYS A 16 -18.33 11.26 -8.99
N VAL A 17 -17.36 10.47 -8.54
CA VAL A 17 -16.49 10.83 -7.41
C VAL A 17 -15.63 12.01 -7.85
N THR A 18 -15.96 13.20 -7.34
CA THR A 18 -15.13 14.39 -7.49
C THR A 18 -14.13 14.37 -6.35
N ALA A 19 -12.87 14.03 -6.64
CA ALA A 19 -11.78 14.17 -5.69
C ALA A 19 -11.52 15.66 -5.46
N THR A 20 -11.85 16.16 -4.26
CA THR A 20 -11.41 17.47 -3.81
C THR A 20 -9.95 17.40 -3.36
N PRO A 21 -9.12 18.39 -3.69
CA PRO A 21 -7.73 18.42 -3.23
C PRO A 21 -7.69 18.52 -1.69
N PRO A 22 -6.68 17.93 -1.02
CA PRO A 22 -6.53 18.03 0.42
C PRO A 22 -6.33 19.49 0.84
N PRO A 23 -6.84 19.92 2.01
CA PRO A 23 -6.61 21.27 2.50
C PRO A 23 -5.11 21.53 2.70
N PRO A 24 -4.64 22.79 2.54
CA PRO A 24 -3.26 23.14 2.78
C PRO A 24 -2.88 22.78 4.22
N ARG A 25 -1.72 22.16 4.37
CA ARG A 25 -1.15 21.76 5.66
C ARG A 25 -1.06 23.01 6.56
N PRO A 26 -1.58 23.00 7.81
CA PRO A 26 -1.39 24.12 8.71
C PRO A 26 0.12 24.31 8.97
N PRO A 27 0.58 25.55 9.23
CA PRO A 27 1.97 25.79 9.57
C PRO A 27 2.31 24.91 10.77
N THR A 28 3.44 24.21 10.67
CA THR A 28 4.02 23.43 11.77
C THR A 28 4.08 24.32 13.00
N LEU A 29 3.15 24.13 13.93
CA LEU A 29 3.22 24.72 15.24
C LEU A 29 4.44 24.09 15.91
N SER A 30 5.52 24.87 15.89
CA SER A 30 6.75 24.66 16.63
C SER A 30 6.41 24.14 18.03
N CYS A 31 6.85 22.92 18.32
CA CYS A 31 6.78 22.33 19.65
C CYS A 31 7.57 23.20 20.63
N THR A 32 6.89 24.12 21.32
CA THR A 32 7.41 24.77 22.52
C THR A 32 6.75 24.16 23.74
N PHE A 33 7.13 22.93 24.07
CA PHE A 33 7.11 22.44 25.44
C PHE A 33 8.55 22.04 25.76
N THR A 34 9.21 22.94 26.51
CA THR A 34 10.50 22.78 27.19
C THR A 34 11.39 21.64 26.70
N ALA A 35 12.40 22.03 25.93
CA ALA A 35 13.42 21.22 25.30
C ALA A 35 14.27 20.36 26.26
N TRP A 36 13.73 19.26 26.80
CA TRP A 36 14.50 18.25 27.55
C TRP A 36 13.95 16.81 27.45
N VAL A 37 13.15 16.44 26.43
CA VAL A 37 12.75 15.04 26.21
C VAL A 37 12.76 14.68 24.72
N LEU A 38 13.94 14.70 24.11
CA LEU A 38 14.21 14.05 22.81
C LEU A 38 15.28 12.97 23.00
N LEU A 39 15.08 12.08 23.96
CA LEU A 39 15.96 10.92 24.20
C LEU A 39 15.15 9.76 24.77
N LEU A 40 14.41 9.05 23.91
CA LEU A 40 13.83 7.69 24.00
C LEU A 40 12.40 7.68 23.41
N GLY A 41 12.26 7.12 22.21
CA GLY A 41 11.01 7.10 21.43
C GLY A 41 9.90 6.26 22.06
N SER A 42 9.06 6.89 22.88
CA SER A 42 7.78 6.33 23.31
C SER A 42 6.64 7.09 22.65
N ASP A 43 5.72 6.31 22.10
CA ASP A 43 4.46 6.79 21.54
C ASP A 43 3.59 7.43 22.65
N VAL A 44 3.00 8.58 22.37
CA VAL A 44 2.12 9.28 23.31
C VAL A 44 0.72 8.72 23.15
N ASN A 45 0.09 8.25 24.23
CA ASN A 45 -1.28 7.79 24.15
C ASN A 45 -2.27 8.97 24.04
N GLU A 46 -2.64 9.37 22.83
CA GLU A 46 -3.60 10.48 22.64
C GLU A 46 -5.00 10.14 23.14
N CYS A 47 -5.37 8.86 23.23
CA CYS A 47 -6.67 8.45 23.77
C CYS A 47 -6.80 8.74 25.28
N GLU A 48 -5.68 8.82 26.00
CA GLU A 48 -5.65 9.21 27.42
C GLU A 48 -5.35 10.69 27.61
N THR A 49 -4.54 11.27 26.72
CA THR A 49 -4.04 12.65 26.87
C THR A 49 -4.91 13.70 26.18
N ILE A 50 -5.76 13.32 25.22
CA ILE A 50 -6.71 14.21 24.53
C ILE A 50 -8.16 13.83 24.89
N PRO A 51 -8.85 14.63 25.72
CA PRO A 51 -10.27 14.42 25.98
C PRO A 51 -11.07 14.61 24.67
N ASP A 52 -12.03 13.73 24.42
CA ASP A 52 -12.83 13.68 23.18
C ASP A 52 -11.98 13.53 21.90
N ALA A 53 -10.84 12.83 21.97
CA ALA A 53 -9.99 12.51 20.83
C ALA A 53 -10.81 12.04 19.60
N CYS A 54 -11.89 11.29 19.84
CA CYS A 54 -12.86 10.85 18.83
C CYS A 54 -14.24 11.49 19.07
N LYS A 55 -14.85 12.02 18.00
CA LYS A 55 -16.19 12.64 18.04
C LYS A 55 -17.30 11.59 17.99
N GLY A 56 -18.41 11.84 18.67
CA GLY A 56 -19.63 11.01 18.58
C GLY A 56 -19.49 9.63 19.24
N GLU A 57 -20.07 8.60 18.63
CA GLU A 57 -20.05 7.22 19.17
C GLU A 57 -18.81 6.40 18.73
N MET A 58 -17.71 7.09 18.43
CA MET A 58 -16.45 6.45 18.03
C MET A 58 -15.59 6.12 19.27
N LYS A 59 -14.93 4.96 19.24
CA LYS A 59 -13.96 4.51 20.22
C LYS A 59 -12.55 4.87 19.74
N CYS A 60 -11.76 5.46 20.63
CA CYS A 60 -10.37 5.77 20.39
C CYS A 60 -9.48 4.54 20.59
N PHE A 61 -8.52 4.35 19.69
CA PHE A 61 -7.48 3.34 19.76
C PHE A 61 -6.12 4.01 19.57
N ASN A 62 -5.20 3.79 20.51
CA ASN A 62 -3.86 4.32 20.40
C ASN A 62 -3.07 3.61 19.30
N HIS A 63 -2.21 4.33 18.58
CA HIS A 63 -1.40 3.80 17.49
C HIS A 63 -0.03 4.47 17.44
N TYR A 64 1.01 3.76 16.99
CA TYR A 64 2.33 4.38 16.94
C TYR A 64 2.35 5.60 16.01
N GLY A 65 2.63 6.79 16.57
CA GLY A 65 2.60 8.06 15.87
C GLY A 65 1.23 8.74 15.81
N GLY A 66 0.21 8.28 16.56
CA GLY A 66 -1.09 8.94 16.68
C GLY A 66 -2.24 8.06 17.23
N TYR A 67 -3.48 8.36 16.86
CA TYR A 67 -4.64 7.59 17.31
C TYR A 67 -5.68 7.36 16.20
N LEU A 68 -6.45 6.28 16.32
CA LEU A 68 -7.48 5.88 15.37
C LEU A 68 -8.87 5.88 16.03
N CYS A 69 -9.86 6.45 15.34
CA CYS A 69 -11.25 6.45 15.76
C CYS A 69 -12.05 5.41 14.96
N LEU A 70 -12.61 4.42 15.64
CA LEU A 70 -13.45 3.39 15.01
C LEU A 70 -14.83 3.36 15.65
N PRO A 71 -15.89 2.97 14.93
CA PRO A 71 -17.22 2.84 15.53
C PRO A 71 -17.20 1.80 16.65
N ARG A 72 -18.03 1.95 17.70
CA ARG A 72 -18.10 0.97 18.80
C ARG A 72 -18.42 -0.46 18.36
N SER A 73 -19.07 -0.62 17.21
CA SER A 73 -19.38 -1.92 16.59
C SER A 73 -18.22 -2.51 15.79
N ALA A 74 -17.16 -1.74 15.53
CA ALA A 74 -15.95 -2.28 14.94
C ALA A 74 -15.15 -3.01 16.02
N SER A 75 -15.29 -4.32 16.03
CA SER A 75 -14.25 -5.17 16.57
C SER A 75 -13.03 -4.97 15.68
N VAL A 76 -12.00 -4.29 16.20
CA VAL A 76 -10.64 -4.46 15.70
C VAL A 76 -10.35 -5.94 15.94
N ILE A 77 -10.63 -6.77 14.93
CA ILE A 77 -9.92 -8.03 14.82
C ILE A 77 -8.46 -7.55 14.80
N PRO A 78 -7.61 -7.88 15.80
CA PRO A 78 -6.18 -7.66 15.61
C PRO A 78 -5.94 -8.26 14.24
N ALA A 79 -5.49 -7.44 13.28
CA ALA A 79 -5.18 -7.93 11.94
C ALA A 79 -4.46 -9.23 12.23
N ALA A 80 -5.08 -10.37 11.89
CA ALA A 80 -4.47 -11.64 12.18
C ALA A 80 -3.13 -11.47 11.51
N GLU A 81 -2.09 -11.32 12.34
CA GLU A 81 -0.74 -11.14 11.84
C GLU A 81 -0.67 -12.27 10.81
N PRO A 82 -0.39 -11.98 9.53
CA PRO A 82 -0.16 -13.06 8.59
C PRO A 82 0.78 -13.99 9.34
N PRO A 83 0.43 -15.29 9.51
CA PRO A 83 1.15 -16.15 10.42
C PRO A 83 2.62 -15.91 10.13
N ILE A 84 3.34 -15.38 11.12
CA ILE A 84 4.78 -15.23 11.04
C ILE A 84 5.30 -16.65 11.01
N THR A 85 5.19 -17.31 9.86
CA THR A 85 5.86 -18.55 9.56
C THR A 85 7.34 -18.19 9.68
N PRO A 86 8.06 -18.72 10.68
CA PRO A 86 9.49 -18.54 10.76
C PRO A 86 10.12 -19.48 9.74
N THR A 87 9.97 -19.15 8.47
CA THR A 87 10.52 -19.94 7.37
C THR A 87 10.89 -19.02 6.21
N ALA A 88 11.82 -18.10 6.49
CA ALA A 88 12.99 -17.77 5.66
C ALA A 88 13.67 -16.54 6.27
N THR A 89 14.87 -16.75 6.78
CA THR A 89 15.72 -15.81 7.51
C THR A 89 16.33 -14.77 6.57
N ASN A 90 15.51 -14.00 5.86
CA ASN A 90 16.00 -12.89 5.05
C ASN A 90 15.53 -11.57 5.69
N PRO A 91 16.45 -10.72 6.23
CA PRO A 91 16.10 -9.42 6.79
C PRO A 91 15.71 -8.38 5.70
N CYS A 92 15.88 -8.72 4.43
CA CYS A 92 15.60 -7.87 3.29
C CYS A 92 14.13 -7.93 2.84
N ALA A 93 13.70 -6.85 2.18
CA ALA A 93 12.40 -6.81 1.51
C ALA A 93 12.31 -7.89 0.41
N PRO A 94 11.09 -8.31 0.01
CA PRO A 94 10.90 -9.21 -1.13
C PRO A 94 11.60 -8.68 -2.39
N GLY A 95 12.24 -9.57 -3.16
CA GLY A 95 13.05 -9.21 -4.33
C GLY A 95 14.48 -8.76 -3.99
N TYR A 96 14.91 -8.86 -2.73
CA TYR A 96 16.26 -8.52 -2.31
C TYR A 96 16.91 -9.65 -1.48
N GLU A 97 18.22 -9.82 -1.60
CA GLU A 97 19.01 -10.76 -0.83
C GLU A 97 20.11 -10.05 -0.02
N PRO A 98 20.50 -10.58 1.16
CA PRO A 98 21.54 -9.97 1.98
C PRO A 98 22.90 -10.21 1.32
N GLN A 99 23.65 -9.14 1.11
CA GLN A 99 25.00 -9.23 0.57
C GLN A 99 26.04 -9.34 1.70
N GLY A 100 26.48 -10.56 2.00
CA GLY A 100 27.51 -10.84 3.01
C GLY A 100 27.04 -10.70 4.46
N ASP A 101 27.96 -10.32 5.36
CA ASP A 101 27.72 -10.27 6.81
C ASP A 101 27.10 -8.94 7.32
N ARG A 102 26.55 -8.10 6.43
CA ARG A 102 26.07 -6.76 6.78
C ARG A 102 24.68 -6.48 6.23
N ASP A 103 23.96 -5.59 6.92
CA ASP A 103 22.58 -5.13 6.69
C ASP A 103 22.29 -4.50 5.30
N SER A 104 23.11 -4.76 4.28
CA SER A 104 22.89 -4.31 2.90
C SER A 104 22.11 -5.35 2.12
N CYS A 105 20.94 -4.94 1.65
CA CYS A 105 20.10 -5.70 0.75
C CYS A 105 20.42 -5.33 -0.69
N VAL A 106 20.76 -6.33 -1.51
CA VAL A 106 20.95 -6.16 -2.95
C VAL A 106 19.77 -6.72 -3.69
N ASP A 107 19.44 -6.07 -4.79
CA ASP A 107 18.39 -6.51 -5.70
C ASP A 107 18.71 -7.91 -6.23
N VAL A 108 17.71 -8.78 -6.22
CA VAL A 108 17.81 -10.10 -6.86
C VAL A 108 17.42 -9.90 -8.31
N ASP A 109 18.37 -10.09 -9.23
CA ASP A 109 18.06 -10.05 -10.65
C ASP A 109 17.37 -11.36 -11.06
N GLU A 110 16.03 -11.36 -11.06
CA GLU A 110 15.27 -12.55 -11.44
C GLU A 110 15.40 -12.89 -12.92
N CYS A 111 15.78 -11.91 -13.76
CA CYS A 111 16.04 -12.12 -15.19
C CYS A 111 17.35 -12.88 -15.42
N GLU A 112 18.41 -12.55 -14.68
CA GLU A 112 19.68 -13.28 -14.75
C GLU A 112 19.60 -14.69 -14.14
N ARG A 113 18.65 -14.88 -13.21
CA ARG A 113 18.47 -16.15 -12.47
C ARG A 113 17.42 -17.07 -13.09
N ASP A 114 16.77 -16.66 -14.19
CA ASP A 114 15.62 -17.37 -14.78
C ASP A 114 14.49 -17.63 -13.75
N GLU A 115 14.35 -16.78 -12.74
CA GLU A 115 13.36 -16.87 -11.65
C GLU A 115 12.14 -15.96 -11.94
N HIS A 116 11.68 -15.94 -13.19
CA HIS A 116 10.63 -15.05 -13.68
C HIS A 116 9.50 -15.80 -14.41
N ASP A 117 8.32 -15.18 -14.45
CA ASP A 117 7.13 -15.74 -15.14
C ASP A 117 6.88 -15.13 -16.54
N CYS A 118 7.91 -14.51 -17.14
CA CYS A 118 7.81 -14.00 -18.50
C CYS A 118 7.54 -15.11 -19.52
N GLN A 119 6.66 -14.80 -20.49
CA GLN A 119 6.40 -15.73 -21.59
C GLN A 119 7.61 -15.84 -22.52
N PRO A 120 7.80 -16.96 -23.24
CA PRO A 120 8.92 -17.11 -24.19
C PRO A 120 8.95 -16.07 -25.31
N SER A 121 7.82 -15.39 -25.58
CA SER A 121 7.72 -14.29 -26.56
C SER A 121 8.00 -12.90 -25.97
N GLN A 122 8.28 -12.82 -24.66
CA GLN A 122 8.55 -11.59 -23.93
C GLN A 122 10.02 -11.52 -23.53
N GLU A 123 10.52 -10.30 -23.40
CA GLU A 123 11.81 -9.99 -22.80
C GLU A 123 11.63 -9.70 -21.32
N CYS A 124 12.45 -10.35 -20.49
CA CYS A 124 12.55 -10.04 -19.07
C CYS A 124 13.42 -8.81 -18.88
N ILE A 125 12.94 -7.86 -18.07
CA ILE A 125 13.65 -6.64 -17.71
C ILE A 125 13.67 -6.56 -16.19
N ASN A 126 14.87 -6.62 -15.62
CA ASN A 126 15.04 -6.52 -14.18
C ASN A 126 14.75 -5.11 -13.68
N THR A 127 14.13 -5.00 -12.51
CA THR A 127 13.79 -3.74 -11.84
C THR A 127 14.08 -3.84 -10.34
N LEU A 128 14.20 -2.73 -9.63
CA LEU A 128 14.52 -2.78 -8.21
C LEU A 128 13.40 -3.44 -7.39
N GLY A 129 13.67 -4.65 -6.90
CA GLY A 129 12.82 -5.52 -6.09
C GLY A 129 11.84 -6.39 -6.88
N ALA A 130 11.94 -6.44 -8.21
CA ALA A 130 11.06 -7.23 -9.08
C ALA A 130 11.54 -7.28 -10.53
N PHE A 131 10.80 -7.96 -11.41
CA PHE A 131 11.01 -7.91 -12.86
C PHE A 131 9.76 -7.44 -13.61
N THR A 132 9.94 -7.05 -14.87
CA THR A 132 8.85 -6.78 -15.81
C THR A 132 9.06 -7.50 -17.13
N CYS A 133 7.97 -7.99 -17.73
CA CYS A 133 8.01 -8.68 -19.02
C CYS A 133 7.44 -7.78 -20.10
N GLN A 134 8.24 -7.46 -21.12
CA GLN A 134 7.85 -6.58 -22.21
C GLN A 134 7.93 -7.29 -23.56
N CYS A 135 7.14 -6.82 -24.53
CA CYS A 135 7.28 -7.32 -25.91
C CYS A 135 8.49 -6.66 -26.57
N PRO A 136 9.27 -7.40 -27.38
CA PRO A 136 10.34 -6.83 -28.18
C PRO A 136 9.84 -5.69 -29.07
N ASP A 137 10.75 -4.80 -29.46
CA ASP A 137 10.43 -3.70 -30.37
C ASP A 137 9.78 -4.19 -31.67
N GLY A 138 8.63 -3.60 -32.00
CA GLY A 138 7.83 -3.97 -33.17
C GLY A 138 6.77 -5.05 -32.92
N TYR A 139 6.76 -5.68 -31.75
CA TYR A 139 5.74 -6.67 -31.37
C TYR A 139 4.62 -6.03 -30.56
N ARG A 140 3.37 -6.47 -30.78
CA ARG A 140 2.22 -6.06 -29.97
C ARG A 140 1.81 -7.15 -29.00
N LYS A 141 1.42 -6.75 -27.79
CA LYS A 141 0.86 -7.67 -26.80
C LYS A 141 -0.55 -8.11 -27.20
N VAL A 142 -0.77 -9.41 -27.35
CA VAL A 142 -2.07 -10.04 -27.62
C VAL A 142 -2.33 -11.08 -26.55
N GLY A 143 -3.13 -10.71 -25.54
CA GLY A 143 -3.28 -11.54 -24.34
C GLY A 143 -1.96 -11.62 -23.58
N THR A 144 -1.41 -12.82 -23.47
CA THR A 144 -0.11 -13.09 -22.82
C THR A 144 1.05 -13.18 -23.81
N GLU A 145 0.78 -13.27 -25.12
CA GLU A 145 1.83 -13.44 -26.14
C GLU A 145 2.16 -12.12 -26.85
N CYS A 146 3.37 -12.04 -27.38
CA CYS A 146 3.81 -10.94 -28.25
C CYS A 146 3.78 -11.40 -29.71
N ILE A 147 3.11 -10.62 -30.57
CA ILE A 147 2.95 -10.92 -32.00
C ILE A 147 3.55 -9.78 -32.83
N GLY A 148 4.49 -10.13 -33.71
CA GLY A 148 5.16 -9.21 -34.66
C GLY A 148 4.53 -9.21 -36.04
#